data_AF-A0AAW1KKQ8-F1
#
_entry.id   AF-A0AAW1KKQ8-F1
#
_cell.length_a   1.000
_cell.length_b   1.000
_cell.length_c   1.000
_cell.angle_alpha   90.00
_cell.angle_beta   90.00
_cell.angle_gamma   90.00
#
_symmetry.space_group_name_H-M   'P 1'
#
loop_
_entity.id
_entity.type
_entity.pdbx_description
1 polymer ?
#
loop_
_entity_poly.entity_id
_entity_poly.type
_entity_poly.pdbx_seq_one_letter_code
_entity_poly.pdbx_strand_id
1 'polypeptide(L)'
;MSGVRSDLALDDVWATTFHTTPIQLRHQAYLKLGNWKESYLHLQQLLEFALSHNLAYYIGQSYRYMGEYYLNHGNPDLATPLLIKALNAFHEIGDINNREQTKNFAAVSAGQELMPKYIHFMLKCNKGNLEGVSYLQKLIRWKDTRDIAWSESSSVLSTINLDEALTIAANSASNLNTVLDATLMLEDASLNRTSLVHTKEVVPSKEVVPPSEVVHTNEAGYTNETEVNYKQRSETATITSQLSSISALSNLN
;
A
#
# COMPACT_ATOMS: atom_id res chain seq x y z
N MET A 1 -2.08 65.04 -6.66
CA MET A 1 -2.51 64.67 -5.29
C MET A 1 -3.31 63.40 -5.40
N SER A 2 -2.80 62.37 -4.73
CA SER A 2 -3.09 60.94 -4.85
C SER A 2 -4.43 60.55 -4.21
N GLY A 3 -5.33 59.97 -5.00
CA GLY A 3 -6.45 59.17 -4.50
C GLY A 3 -5.95 57.75 -4.20
N VAL A 4 -5.80 57.44 -2.91
CA VAL A 4 -5.28 56.15 -2.43
C VAL A 4 -6.41 55.13 -2.43
N ARG A 5 -6.18 54.02 -3.15
CA ARG A 5 -6.97 52.79 -3.19
C ARG A 5 -7.17 52.22 -1.78
N SER A 6 -8.42 52.04 -1.38
CA SER A 6 -8.82 51.38 -0.11
C SER A 6 -9.39 49.96 -0.31
N ASP A 7 -9.22 49.35 -1.49
CA ASP A 7 -9.87 48.07 -1.81
C ASP A 7 -8.96 46.84 -1.68
N LEU A 8 -7.69 47.01 -1.26
CA LEU A 8 -6.72 45.91 -1.14
C LEU A 8 -6.62 45.30 0.27
N ALA A 9 -7.41 45.76 1.24
CA ALA A 9 -7.30 45.32 2.64
C ALA A 9 -8.36 44.29 3.06
N LEU A 10 -9.38 44.01 2.23
CA LEU A 10 -10.39 43.02 2.59
C LEU A 10 -9.92 41.59 2.32
N ASP A 11 -9.25 41.36 1.19
CA ASP A 11 -8.83 40.00 0.76
C ASP A 11 -7.79 39.37 1.70
N ASP A 12 -6.92 40.17 2.33
CA ASP A 12 -5.89 39.68 3.28
C ASP A 12 -6.45 39.30 4.67
N VAL A 13 -7.59 39.88 5.07
CA VAL A 13 -8.24 39.58 6.37
C VAL A 13 -8.99 38.25 6.33
N TRP A 14 -9.55 37.90 5.16
CA TRP A 14 -10.14 36.58 4.93
C TRP A 14 -9.07 35.49 4.79
N ALA A 15 -7.88 35.81 4.26
CA ALA A 15 -6.80 34.84 4.09
C ALA A 15 -6.15 34.39 5.40
N THR A 16 -6.05 35.26 6.41
CA THR A 16 -5.31 34.99 7.66
C THR A 16 -6.17 34.44 8.80
N THR A 17 -7.49 34.62 8.75
CA THR A 17 -8.43 34.08 9.77
C THR A 17 -9.02 32.71 9.38
N PHE A 18 -8.82 32.25 8.14
CA PHE A 18 -9.44 31.03 7.58
C PHE A 18 -8.43 30.01 7.02
N HIS A 19 -7.27 29.83 7.66
CA HIS A 19 -6.37 28.73 7.28
C HIS A 19 -7.02 27.33 7.44
N THR A 20 -8.15 27.26 8.14
CA THR A 20 -9.10 26.15 8.11
C THR A 20 -10.50 26.71 8.04
N THR A 21 -11.19 26.54 6.90
CA THR A 21 -12.59 26.97 6.84
C THR A 21 -13.43 26.22 7.87
N PRO A 22 -14.47 26.86 8.44
CA PRO A 22 -15.41 26.20 9.35
C PRO A 22 -15.95 24.89 8.79
N ILE A 23 -16.03 24.77 7.47
CA ILE A 23 -16.51 23.57 6.78
C ILE A 23 -15.48 22.44 6.79
N GLN A 24 -14.19 22.75 6.61
CA GLN A 24 -13.11 21.77 6.73
C GLN A 24 -12.98 21.25 8.16
N LEU A 25 -13.15 22.12 9.16
CA LEU A 25 -13.18 21.73 10.58
C LEU A 25 -14.43 20.91 10.93
N ARG A 26 -15.60 21.27 10.39
CA ARG A 26 -16.84 20.50 10.59
C ARG A 26 -16.73 19.11 9.99
N HIS A 27 -16.21 18.99 8.77
CA HIS A 27 -15.96 17.69 8.16
C HIS A 27 -15.07 16.83 9.05
N GLN A 28 -13.91 17.36 9.48
CA GLN A 28 -13.01 16.65 10.41
C GLN A 28 -13.68 16.31 11.75
N ALA A 29 -14.52 17.18 12.28
CA ALA A 29 -15.27 16.91 13.51
C ALA A 29 -16.27 15.76 13.32
N TYR A 30 -17.03 15.76 12.22
CA TYR A 30 -17.98 14.69 11.93
C TYR A 30 -17.28 13.36 11.61
N LEU A 31 -16.13 13.38 10.95
CA LEU A 31 -15.26 12.21 10.80
C LEU A 31 -14.89 11.63 12.16
N LYS A 32 -14.43 12.48 13.10
CA LYS A 32 -14.05 12.05 14.46
C LYS A 32 -15.22 11.56 15.30
N LEU A 33 -16.41 12.11 15.09
CA LEU A 33 -17.65 11.73 15.78
C LEU A 33 -18.34 10.52 15.13
N GLY A 34 -17.83 10.01 13.99
CA GLY A 34 -18.40 8.88 13.27
C GLY A 34 -19.71 9.19 12.54
N ASN A 35 -20.05 10.48 12.35
CA ASN A 35 -21.27 10.88 11.63
C ASN A 35 -20.96 11.14 10.15
N TRP A 36 -20.66 10.07 9.44
CA TRP A 36 -20.16 10.11 8.06
C TRP A 36 -21.20 10.65 7.05
N LYS A 37 -22.49 10.39 7.27
CA LYS A 37 -23.58 10.80 6.35
C LYS A 37 -23.77 12.30 6.31
N GLU A 38 -23.88 12.93 7.47
CA GLU A 38 -24.01 14.40 7.58
C GLU A 38 -22.77 15.10 7.04
N SER A 39 -21.60 14.55 7.32
CA SER A 39 -20.32 15.03 6.79
C SER A 39 -20.31 15.06 5.27
N TYR A 40 -20.78 13.99 4.63
CA TYR A 40 -20.84 13.88 3.18
C TYR A 40 -21.83 14.89 2.57
N LEU A 41 -23.01 15.08 3.18
CA LEU A 41 -23.99 16.06 2.73
C LEU A 41 -23.44 17.50 2.76
N HIS A 42 -22.69 17.85 3.81
CA HIS A 42 -22.02 19.14 3.87
C HIS A 42 -20.92 19.32 2.83
N LEU A 43 -20.18 18.26 2.47
CA LEU A 43 -19.21 18.31 1.37
C LEU A 43 -19.89 18.55 0.02
N GLN A 44 -21.06 17.94 -0.21
CA GLN A 44 -21.84 18.18 -1.43
C GLN A 44 -22.30 19.64 -1.52
N GLN A 45 -22.83 20.20 -0.42
CA GLN A 45 -23.20 21.61 -0.34
C GLN A 45 -22.00 22.54 -0.59
N LEU A 46 -20.83 22.22 -0.01
CA LEU A 46 -19.60 22.98 -0.25
C LEU A 46 -19.17 22.90 -1.72
N LEU A 47 -19.26 21.71 -2.33
CA LEU A 47 -18.90 21.53 -3.73
C LEU A 47 -19.79 22.38 -4.65
N GLU A 48 -21.10 22.36 -4.44
CA GLU A 48 -22.06 23.17 -5.21
C GLU A 48 -21.79 24.68 -5.05
N PHE A 49 -21.54 25.12 -3.81
CA PHE A 49 -21.17 26.50 -3.52
C PHE A 49 -19.83 26.89 -4.20
N ALA A 50 -18.83 26.02 -4.13
CA ALA A 50 -17.52 26.28 -4.71
C ALA A 50 -17.56 26.29 -6.24
N LEU A 51 -18.36 25.43 -6.87
CA LEU A 51 -18.58 25.41 -8.32
C LEU A 51 -19.30 26.67 -8.79
N SER A 52 -20.36 27.12 -8.08
CA SER A 52 -21.09 28.34 -8.45
C SER A 52 -20.26 29.62 -8.35
N HIS A 53 -19.22 29.63 -7.50
CA HIS A 53 -18.33 30.76 -7.29
C HIS A 53 -16.92 30.56 -7.89
N ASN A 54 -16.70 29.50 -8.67
CA ASN A 54 -15.40 29.13 -9.27
C ASN A 54 -14.23 29.10 -8.27
N LEU A 55 -14.48 28.61 -7.06
CA LEU A 55 -13.46 28.53 -6.01
C LEU A 55 -12.67 27.22 -6.12
N ALA A 56 -11.72 27.16 -7.05
CA ALA A 56 -10.98 25.95 -7.41
C ALA A 56 -10.32 25.22 -6.23
N TYR A 57 -9.78 25.94 -5.24
CA TYR A 57 -9.24 25.32 -4.02
C TYR A 57 -10.30 24.51 -3.26
N TYR A 58 -11.50 25.05 -3.06
CA TYR A 58 -12.57 24.35 -2.35
C TYR A 58 -13.19 23.23 -3.19
N ILE A 59 -13.22 23.38 -4.52
CA ILE A 59 -13.60 22.29 -5.43
C ILE A 59 -12.65 21.10 -5.23
N GLY A 60 -11.34 21.34 -5.25
CA GLY A 60 -10.32 20.32 -5.01
C GLY A 60 -10.46 19.65 -3.65
N GLN A 61 -10.63 20.45 -2.58
CA GLN A 61 -10.82 19.93 -1.23
C GLN A 61 -12.10 19.08 -1.09
N SER A 62 -13.22 19.54 -1.63
CA SER A 62 -14.47 18.78 -1.60
C SER A 62 -14.35 17.44 -2.31
N TYR A 63 -13.79 17.42 -3.52
CA TYR A 63 -13.58 16.16 -4.25
C TYR A 63 -12.64 15.23 -3.50
N ARG A 64 -11.56 15.76 -2.90
CA ARG A 64 -10.62 14.96 -2.12
C ARG A 64 -11.31 14.28 -0.94
N TYR A 65 -12.03 15.04 -0.12
CA TYR A 65 -12.72 14.53 1.05
C TYR A 65 -13.87 13.57 0.71
N MET A 66 -14.59 13.81 -0.38
CA MET A 66 -15.58 12.86 -0.88
C MET A 66 -14.92 11.56 -1.35
N GLY A 67 -13.75 11.64 -2.00
CA GLY A 67 -12.96 10.48 -2.37
C GLY A 67 -12.48 9.68 -1.15
N GLU A 68 -11.93 10.35 -0.14
CA GLU A 68 -11.55 9.74 1.14
C GLU A 68 -12.75 9.06 1.84
N TYR A 69 -13.93 9.68 1.80
CA TYR A 69 -15.15 9.06 2.32
C TYR A 69 -15.42 7.71 1.66
N TYR A 70 -15.42 7.64 0.32
CA TYR A 70 -15.69 6.39 -0.38
C TYR A 70 -14.59 5.34 -0.15
N LEU A 71 -13.33 5.78 -0.08
CA LEU A 71 -12.18 4.93 0.20
C LEU A 71 -12.30 4.28 1.59
N ASN A 72 -12.66 5.06 2.61
CA ASN A 72 -12.86 4.56 3.99
C ASN A 72 -14.05 3.60 4.11
N HIS A 73 -15.02 3.66 3.19
CA HIS A 73 -16.17 2.76 3.14
C HIS A 73 -15.94 1.55 2.22
N GLY A 74 -14.72 1.36 1.69
CA GLY A 74 -14.38 0.21 0.84
C GLY A 74 -14.99 0.27 -0.56
N ASN A 75 -15.29 1.47 -1.08
CA ASN A 75 -15.79 1.68 -2.44
C ASN A 75 -14.74 2.44 -3.27
N PRO A 76 -13.60 1.80 -3.60
CA PRO A 76 -12.50 2.48 -4.28
C PRO A 76 -12.87 2.87 -5.72
N ASP A 77 -13.79 2.15 -6.35
CA ASP A 77 -14.36 2.42 -7.68
C ASP A 77 -15.03 3.79 -7.78
N LEU A 78 -15.67 4.24 -6.69
CA LEU A 78 -16.25 5.58 -6.58
C LEU A 78 -15.23 6.62 -6.12
N ALA A 79 -14.25 6.21 -5.29
CA ALA A 79 -13.25 7.11 -4.74
C ALA A 79 -12.24 7.59 -5.79
N THR A 80 -11.70 6.67 -6.61
CA THR A 80 -10.66 6.98 -7.62
C THR A 80 -11.05 8.13 -8.57
N PRO A 81 -12.23 8.15 -9.23
CA PRO A 81 -12.59 9.24 -10.12
C PRO A 81 -12.73 10.58 -9.40
N LEU A 82 -13.17 10.60 -8.13
CA LEU A 82 -13.26 11.82 -7.33
C LEU A 82 -11.86 12.35 -6.97
N LEU A 83 -10.95 11.47 -6.57
CA LEU A 83 -9.57 11.82 -6.25
C LEU A 83 -8.80 12.34 -7.48
N ILE A 84 -9.07 11.80 -8.67
CA ILE A 84 -8.52 12.32 -9.93
C ILE A 84 -9.05 13.74 -10.22
N LYS A 85 -10.35 14.00 -10.02
CA LYS A 85 -10.92 15.35 -10.16
C LYS A 85 -10.29 16.34 -9.18
N ALA A 86 -10.09 15.93 -7.93
CA ALA A 86 -9.39 16.73 -6.93
C ALA A 86 -7.95 17.04 -7.35
N LEU A 87 -7.22 16.04 -7.86
CA LEU A 87 -5.85 16.20 -8.32
C LEU A 87 -5.74 17.20 -9.48
N ASN A 88 -6.67 17.16 -10.42
CA ASN A 88 -6.75 18.13 -11.52
C ASN A 88 -7.03 19.55 -10.99
N ALA A 89 -7.98 19.70 -10.06
CA ALA A 89 -8.28 21.00 -9.45
C ALA A 89 -7.06 21.59 -8.70
N PHE A 90 -6.32 20.77 -7.94
CA PHE A 90 -5.09 21.22 -7.28
C PHE A 90 -3.95 21.52 -8.25
N HIS A 91 -3.89 20.79 -9.37
CA HIS A 91 -2.94 21.06 -10.44
C HIS A 91 -3.20 22.42 -11.09
N GLU A 92 -4.47 22.75 -11.38
CA GLU A 92 -4.87 24.03 -11.99
C GLU A 92 -4.50 25.25 -11.14
N ILE A 93 -4.61 25.15 -9.82
CA ILE A 93 -4.24 26.24 -8.89
C ILE A 93 -2.76 26.24 -8.47
N GLY A 94 -1.96 25.25 -8.92
CA GLY A 94 -0.55 25.12 -8.56
C GLY A 94 -0.29 24.72 -7.10
N ASP A 95 -1.28 24.16 -6.38
CA ASP A 95 -1.12 23.74 -4.99
C ASP A 95 -0.43 22.37 -4.90
N ILE A 96 0.90 22.40 -4.82
CA ILE A 96 1.75 21.21 -4.80
C ILE A 96 1.44 20.33 -3.58
N ASN A 97 1.22 20.92 -2.41
CA ASN A 97 1.07 20.18 -1.16
C ASN A 97 -0.21 19.34 -1.16
N ASN A 98 -1.35 19.96 -1.46
CA ASN A 98 -2.61 19.23 -1.53
C ASN A 98 -2.65 18.26 -2.72
N ARG A 99 -1.97 18.58 -3.83
CA ARG A 99 -1.84 17.67 -4.97
C ARG A 99 -1.10 16.39 -4.61
N GLU A 100 0.06 16.47 -3.96
CA GLU A 100 0.82 15.27 -3.57
C GLU A 100 0.06 14.42 -2.54
N GLN A 101 -0.63 15.06 -1.58
CA GLN A 101 -1.50 14.33 -0.66
C GLN A 101 -2.63 13.59 -1.40
N THR A 102 -3.31 14.27 -2.32
CA THR A 102 -4.40 13.69 -3.13
C THR A 102 -3.90 12.55 -4.01
N LYS A 103 -2.69 12.69 -4.56
CA LYS A 103 -2.04 11.65 -5.37
C LYS A 103 -1.81 10.37 -4.56
N ASN A 104 -1.40 10.49 -3.29
CA ASN A 104 -1.24 9.33 -2.42
C ASN A 104 -2.58 8.61 -2.20
N PHE A 105 -3.66 9.35 -1.93
CA PHE A 105 -4.99 8.75 -1.80
C PHE A 105 -5.46 8.09 -3.10
N ALA A 106 -5.25 8.75 -4.26
CA ALA A 106 -5.62 8.20 -5.55
C ALA A 106 -4.86 6.89 -5.84
N ALA A 107 -3.57 6.83 -5.49
CA ALA A 107 -2.76 5.61 -5.63
C ALA A 107 -3.25 4.49 -4.71
N VAL A 108 -3.60 4.80 -3.45
CA VAL A 108 -4.18 3.80 -2.52
C VAL A 108 -5.51 3.28 -3.05
N SER A 109 -6.39 4.18 -3.53
CA SER A 109 -7.69 3.82 -4.11
C SER A 109 -7.52 2.89 -5.31
N ALA A 110 -6.70 3.27 -6.28
CA ALA A 110 -6.40 2.45 -7.45
C ALA A 110 -5.78 1.09 -7.06
N GLY A 111 -4.93 1.06 -6.03
CA GLY A 111 -4.40 -0.17 -5.46
C GLY A 111 -5.49 -1.08 -4.90
N GLN A 112 -6.44 -0.51 -4.13
CA GLN A 112 -7.57 -1.26 -3.58
C GLN A 112 -8.49 -1.83 -4.68
N GLU A 113 -8.71 -1.12 -5.79
CA GLU A 113 -9.46 -1.66 -6.95
C GLU A 113 -8.77 -2.89 -7.56
N LEU A 114 -7.44 -2.94 -7.52
CA LEU A 114 -6.65 -4.03 -8.09
C LEU A 114 -6.50 -5.23 -7.13
N MET A 115 -6.67 -5.02 -5.82
CA MET A 115 -6.47 -6.07 -4.80
C MET A 115 -7.31 -7.33 -5.05
N PRO A 116 -8.61 -7.27 -5.37
CA PRO A 116 -9.39 -8.48 -5.69
C PRO A 116 -8.82 -9.29 -6.86
N LYS A 117 -8.31 -8.61 -7.89
CA LYS A 117 -7.67 -9.26 -9.05
C LYS A 117 -6.36 -9.92 -8.65
N TYR A 118 -5.57 -9.25 -7.81
CA TYR A 118 -4.33 -9.80 -7.26
C TYR A 118 -4.58 -11.07 -6.44
N ILE A 119 -5.58 -11.04 -5.54
CA ILE A 119 -5.97 -12.21 -4.74
C ILE A 119 -6.44 -13.35 -5.66
N HIS A 120 -7.25 -13.06 -6.68
CA HIS A 120 -7.67 -14.05 -7.66
C HIS A 120 -6.50 -14.75 -8.35
N PHE A 121 -5.47 -14.00 -8.76
CA PHE A 121 -4.27 -14.57 -9.38
C PHE A 121 -3.49 -15.46 -8.41
N MET A 122 -3.29 -15.00 -7.18
CA MET A 122 -2.62 -15.79 -6.14
C MET A 122 -3.31 -17.14 -5.89
N LEU A 123 -4.64 -17.16 -5.87
CA LEU A 123 -5.42 -18.40 -5.73
C LEU A 123 -5.26 -19.32 -6.94
N LYS A 124 -5.15 -18.78 -8.16
CA LYS A 124 -4.92 -19.56 -9.38
C LYS A 124 -3.52 -20.18 -9.43
N CYS A 125 -2.50 -19.50 -8.90
CA CYS A 125 -1.13 -20.03 -8.82
C CYS A 125 -1.04 -21.32 -7.99
N ASN A 126 -1.87 -21.48 -6.96
CA ASN A 126 -1.81 -22.62 -6.04
C ASN A 126 -2.44 -23.92 -6.58
N LYS A 127 -2.87 -23.96 -7.85
CA LYS A 127 -3.58 -25.12 -8.42
C LYS A 127 -2.69 -26.31 -8.78
N GLY A 128 -1.36 -26.17 -8.71
CA GLY A 128 -0.41 -27.25 -9.04
C GLY A 128 -0.44 -27.73 -10.50
N ASN A 129 -1.15 -27.03 -11.38
CA ASN A 129 -1.30 -27.34 -12.79
C ASN A 129 -0.50 -26.35 -13.67
N LEU A 130 -0.37 -26.65 -14.97
CA LEU A 130 0.30 -25.76 -15.94
C LEU A 130 -0.31 -24.35 -15.99
N GLU A 131 -1.63 -24.25 -15.78
CA GLU A 131 -2.36 -22.97 -15.68
C GLU A 131 -1.81 -22.11 -14.52
N GLY A 132 -1.62 -22.71 -13.34
CA GLY A 132 -1.07 -22.04 -12.16
C GLY A 132 0.36 -21.54 -12.36
N VAL A 133 1.20 -22.30 -13.06
CA VAL A 133 2.57 -21.87 -13.44
C VAL A 133 2.51 -20.66 -14.38
N SER A 134 1.59 -20.66 -15.35
CA SER A 134 1.35 -19.51 -16.23
C SER A 134 0.94 -18.25 -15.45
N TYR A 135 0.02 -18.39 -14.48
CA TYR A 135 -0.37 -17.27 -13.61
C TYR A 135 0.79 -16.78 -12.74
N LEU A 136 1.64 -17.68 -12.23
CA LEU A 136 2.82 -17.32 -11.46
C LEU A 136 3.82 -16.53 -12.31
N GLN A 137 4.05 -16.97 -13.56
CA GLN A 137 4.92 -16.26 -14.49
C GLN A 137 4.37 -14.86 -14.83
N LYS A 138 3.04 -14.71 -14.98
CA LYS A 138 2.40 -13.40 -15.13
C LYS A 138 2.62 -12.50 -13.90
N LEU A 139 2.53 -13.04 -12.69
CA LEU A 139 2.79 -12.28 -11.45
C LEU A 139 4.26 -11.84 -11.34
N ILE A 140 5.21 -12.74 -11.65
CA ILE A 140 6.64 -12.41 -11.68
C ILE A 140 6.90 -11.31 -12.70
N ARG A 141 6.36 -11.45 -13.91
CA ARG A 141 6.48 -10.43 -14.95
C ARG A 141 5.89 -9.09 -14.50
N TRP A 142 4.71 -9.08 -13.87
CA TRP A 142 4.12 -7.86 -13.33
C TRP A 142 5.01 -7.19 -12.28
N LYS A 143 5.64 -7.96 -11.40
CA LYS A 143 6.56 -7.43 -10.38
C LYS A 143 7.74 -6.69 -11.03
N ASP A 144 8.29 -7.25 -12.11
CA ASP A 144 9.50 -6.72 -12.75
C ASP A 144 9.19 -5.59 -13.75
N THR A 145 8.16 -5.77 -14.59
CA THR A 145 7.84 -4.84 -15.70
C THR A 145 6.78 -3.81 -15.34
N ARG A 146 5.98 -4.06 -14.30
CA ARG A 146 4.74 -3.31 -14.01
C ARG A 146 3.73 -3.28 -15.17
N ASP A 147 3.88 -4.16 -16.17
CA ASP A 147 2.93 -4.34 -17.27
C ASP A 147 1.56 -4.74 -16.73
N ILE A 148 0.47 -4.29 -17.37
CA ILE A 148 -0.91 -4.62 -16.96
C ILE A 148 -1.19 -6.10 -17.25
N ALA A 149 -0.71 -6.97 -16.36
CA ALA A 149 -0.89 -8.42 -16.41
C ALA A 149 -2.36 -8.85 -16.19
N TRP A 150 -3.20 -7.91 -15.73
CA TRP A 150 -4.61 -8.10 -15.42
C TRP A 150 -5.53 -8.13 -16.65
N SER A 151 -5.00 -7.88 -17.85
CA SER A 151 -5.77 -7.99 -19.09
C SER A 151 -5.92 -9.46 -19.49
N GLU A 152 -7.16 -9.96 -19.52
CA GLU A 152 -7.49 -11.35 -19.93
C GLU A 152 -6.97 -11.70 -21.34
N SER A 153 -6.64 -10.68 -22.13
CA SER A 153 -6.16 -10.76 -23.52
C SER A 153 -4.68 -11.15 -23.67
N SER A 154 -3.88 -11.20 -22.59
CA SER A 154 -2.44 -11.49 -22.71
C SER A 154 -2.18 -13.01 -22.86
N SER A 155 -2.49 -13.55 -24.04
CA SER A 155 -2.17 -14.92 -24.48
C SER A 155 -0.70 -15.05 -24.95
N VAL A 156 0.26 -14.54 -24.18
CA VAL A 156 1.68 -14.48 -24.60
C VAL A 156 2.44 -15.80 -24.35
N LEU A 157 1.79 -16.82 -23.77
CA LEU A 157 2.45 -18.10 -23.45
C LEU A 157 2.30 -19.19 -24.51
N SER A 158 1.78 -18.91 -25.71
CA SER A 158 1.83 -19.88 -26.81
C SER A 158 3.22 -20.05 -27.43
N THR A 159 4.21 -19.24 -27.05
CA THR A 159 5.53 -19.22 -27.70
C THR A 159 6.68 -19.86 -26.93
N ILE A 160 6.49 -20.30 -25.68
CA ILE A 160 7.49 -21.19 -25.07
C ILE A 160 7.11 -22.59 -25.50
N ASN A 161 7.75 -23.06 -26.56
CA ASN A 161 7.61 -24.42 -27.04
C ASN A 161 8.02 -25.36 -25.89
N LEU A 162 7.04 -26.01 -25.26
CA LEU A 162 7.27 -26.83 -24.07
C LEU A 162 8.32 -27.91 -24.34
N ASP A 163 8.39 -28.39 -25.58
CA ASP A 163 9.38 -29.36 -26.05
C ASP A 163 10.81 -28.81 -26.01
N GLU A 164 11.01 -27.52 -26.30
CA GLU A 164 12.31 -26.85 -26.24
C GLU A 164 12.74 -26.62 -24.78
N ALA A 165 11.82 -26.24 -23.91
CA ALA A 165 12.09 -26.13 -22.48
C ALA A 165 12.40 -27.50 -21.83
N LEU A 166 11.70 -28.55 -22.24
CA LEU A 166 11.96 -29.94 -21.81
C LEU A 166 13.31 -30.45 -22.33
N THR A 167 13.69 -30.15 -23.57
CA THR A 167 15.02 -30.51 -24.09
C THR A 167 16.14 -29.76 -23.37
N ILE A 168 15.96 -28.48 -23.06
CA ILE A 168 16.95 -27.70 -22.27
C ILE A 168 17.09 -28.28 -20.85
N ALA A 169 15.98 -28.65 -20.21
CA ALA A 169 16.00 -29.27 -18.88
C ALA A 169 16.63 -30.67 -18.90
N ALA A 170 16.33 -31.50 -19.90
CA ALA A 170 16.92 -32.81 -20.09
C ALA A 170 18.44 -32.74 -20.35
N ASN A 171 18.87 -31.80 -21.20
CA ASN A 171 20.29 -31.58 -21.50
C ASN A 171 21.06 -31.03 -20.28
N SER A 172 20.40 -30.25 -19.43
CA SER A 172 20.99 -29.74 -18.18
C SER A 172 21.13 -30.84 -17.13
N ALA A 173 20.15 -31.76 -17.04
CA ALA A 173 20.21 -32.93 -16.15
C ALA A 173 21.28 -33.94 -16.58
N SER A 174 21.47 -34.17 -17.90
CA SER A 174 22.55 -35.02 -18.40
C SER A 174 23.94 -34.41 -18.15
N ASN A 175 24.06 -33.08 -18.21
CA ASN A 175 25.30 -32.38 -17.88
C ASN A 175 25.63 -32.44 -16.38
N LEU A 176 24.62 -32.43 -15.48
CA LEU A 176 24.85 -32.61 -14.05
C LEU A 176 25.32 -34.03 -13.71
N ASN A 177 24.75 -35.06 -14.36
CA ASN A 177 25.19 -36.44 -14.16
C ASN A 177 26.64 -36.67 -14.64
N THR A 178 27.03 -36.06 -15.76
CA THR A 178 28.43 -36.16 -16.26
C THR A 178 29.41 -35.39 -15.38
N VAL A 179 29.01 -34.24 -14.81
CA VAL A 179 29.84 -33.53 -13.82
C VAL A 179 29.96 -34.32 -12.51
N LEU A 180 28.89 -34.99 -12.06
CA LEU A 180 28.92 -35.82 -10.86
C LEU A 180 29.82 -37.06 -11.06
N ASP A 181 29.74 -37.73 -12.21
CA ASP A 181 30.62 -38.85 -12.57
C ASP A 181 32.09 -38.41 -12.69
N ALA A 182 32.36 -37.23 -13.27
CA ALA A 182 33.71 -36.67 -13.33
C ALA A 182 34.26 -36.29 -11.94
N THR A 183 33.39 -35.88 -11.02
CA THR A 183 33.77 -35.53 -9.64
C THR A 183 34.10 -36.79 -8.83
N LEU A 184 33.32 -37.88 -8.98
CA LEU A 184 33.59 -39.18 -8.37
C LEU A 184 34.92 -39.79 -8.87
N MET A 185 35.22 -39.64 -10.17
CA MET A 185 36.49 -40.10 -10.75
C MET A 185 37.72 -39.32 -10.22
N LEU A 186 37.55 -38.05 -9.84
CA LEU A 186 38.61 -37.23 -9.24
C LEU A 186 38.84 -37.56 -7.76
N GLU A 187 37.80 -38.00 -7.04
CA GLU A 187 37.89 -38.38 -5.62
C GLU A 187 38.68 -39.69 -5.43
N ASP A 188 38.48 -40.66 -6.32
CA ASP A 188 39.25 -41.93 -6.36
C ASP A 188 40.73 -41.71 -6.72
N ALA A 189 41.03 -40.71 -7.55
CA ALA A 189 42.41 -40.33 -7.88
C ALA A 189 43.14 -39.63 -6.72
N SER A 190 42.40 -39.00 -5.79
CA SER A 190 42.96 -38.29 -4.64
C SER A 190 43.31 -39.21 -3.47
N LEU A 191 42.59 -40.32 -3.31
CA LEU A 191 42.81 -41.34 -2.28
C LEU A 191 44.13 -42.12 -2.43
N ASN A 192 44.77 -42.06 -3.60
CA ASN A 192 46.08 -42.68 -3.84
C ASN A 192 47.28 -41.74 -3.58
N ARG A 193 47.05 -40.49 -3.17
CA ARG A 193 48.10 -39.46 -3.02
C ARG A 193 48.40 -39.03 -1.58
N THR A 194 47.74 -39.59 -0.56
CA THR A 194 47.87 -39.18 0.85
C THR A 194 48.83 -40.04 1.69
N SER A 195 49.63 -40.92 1.10
CA SER A 195 50.63 -41.72 1.85
C SER A 195 51.98 -41.05 2.08
N LEU A 196 52.23 -39.83 1.57
CA LEU A 196 53.49 -39.13 1.79
C LEU A 196 53.25 -37.64 2.04
N VAL A 197 53.38 -37.23 3.30
CA VAL A 197 54.02 -36.00 3.81
C VAL A 197 53.46 -35.78 5.23
N HIS A 198 54.21 -36.31 6.19
CA HIS A 198 54.06 -36.01 7.61
C HIS A 198 55.26 -35.12 7.99
N THR A 199 55.07 -33.81 8.01
CA THR A 199 55.98 -32.91 8.74
C THR A 199 55.15 -31.89 9.50
N LYS A 200 55.17 -32.08 10.82
CA LYS A 200 54.72 -31.14 11.85
C LYS A 200 55.33 -29.76 11.62
N GLU A 201 54.49 -28.74 11.65
CA GLU A 201 54.93 -27.39 12.01
C GLU A 201 53.99 -26.84 13.08
N VAL A 202 54.59 -26.61 14.26
CA VAL A 202 53.98 -26.04 15.45
C VAL A 202 54.09 -24.53 15.32
N VAL A 203 52.97 -23.82 15.27
CA VAL A 203 52.93 -22.35 15.30
C VAL A 203 52.10 -21.91 16.51
N PRO A 204 52.61 -20.95 17.32
CA PRO A 204 52.04 -20.62 18.62
C PRO A 204 50.87 -19.64 18.52
N SER A 205 49.88 -19.88 19.39
CA SER A 205 48.68 -19.08 19.61
C SER A 205 49.01 -17.63 19.97
N LYS A 206 48.48 -16.67 19.20
CA LYS A 206 48.38 -15.27 19.61
C LYS A 206 46.98 -14.99 20.12
N GLU A 207 46.96 -14.56 21.37
CA GLU A 207 45.87 -14.06 22.19
C GLU A 207 45.13 -12.90 21.50
N VAL A 208 43.82 -13.05 21.30
CA VAL A 208 42.93 -12.02 20.74
C VAL A 208 42.23 -11.31 21.89
N VAL A 209 42.55 -10.03 22.03
CA VAL A 209 41.95 -9.06 22.96
C VAL A 209 40.50 -8.76 22.56
N PRO A 210 39.53 -8.71 23.49
CA PRO A 210 38.16 -8.30 23.17
C PRO A 210 38.06 -6.77 23.04
N PRO A 211 37.37 -6.23 22.01
CA PRO A 211 37.10 -4.80 21.96
C PRO A 211 35.95 -4.43 22.89
N SER A 212 36.22 -3.35 23.60
CA SER A 212 35.41 -2.70 24.63
C SER A 212 34.05 -2.21 24.15
N GLU A 213 33.14 -2.17 25.12
CA GLU A 213 31.83 -1.50 25.11
C GLU A 213 31.80 -0.18 24.35
N VAL A 214 30.86 -0.06 23.41
CA VAL A 214 30.34 1.24 22.98
C VAL A 214 28.87 1.29 23.36
N VAL A 215 28.63 2.07 24.41
CA VAL A 215 27.32 2.55 24.84
C VAL A 215 26.78 3.51 23.79
N HIS A 216 25.70 3.14 23.12
CA HIS A 216 24.81 4.08 22.44
C HIS A 216 23.42 3.98 23.06
N THR A 217 23.09 5.00 23.85
CA THR A 217 21.72 5.37 24.20
C THR A 217 21.08 6.10 23.02
N ASN A 218 19.73 6.11 23.00
CA ASN A 218 18.79 6.85 22.14
C ASN A 218 18.24 5.96 21.00
N GLU A 219 16.95 5.87 20.69
CA GLU A 219 15.80 6.73 20.96
C GLU A 219 14.48 5.95 20.66
N ALA A 220 13.43 6.29 21.40
CA ALA A 220 12.00 6.04 21.19
C ALA A 220 11.53 5.08 20.07
N GLY A 221 11.18 3.84 20.46
CA GLY A 221 10.26 2.99 19.71
C GLY A 221 8.81 3.43 19.94
N TYR A 222 8.17 3.97 18.91
CA TYR A 222 6.71 4.08 18.83
C TYR A 222 6.13 2.68 18.57
N THR A 223 5.43 2.12 19.56
CA THR A 223 4.61 0.92 19.38
C THR A 223 3.28 1.31 18.71
N ASN A 224 3.08 0.82 17.49
CA ASN A 224 1.78 0.83 16.83
C ASN A 224 0.89 -0.27 17.44
N GLU A 225 0.15 0.06 18.50
CA GLU A 225 -0.84 -0.84 19.14
C GLU A 225 -2.28 -0.32 19.13
N THR A 226 -2.62 0.67 18.29
CA THR A 226 -3.96 1.30 18.34
C THR A 226 -4.99 0.80 17.31
N GLU A 227 -4.66 -0.09 16.37
CA GLU A 227 -5.63 -0.50 15.32
C GLU A 227 -6.48 -1.74 15.64
N VAL A 228 -6.19 -2.52 16.69
CA VAL A 228 -7.01 -3.70 17.03
C VAL A 228 -8.19 -3.36 17.95
N ASN A 229 -8.21 -2.18 18.57
CA ASN A 229 -9.19 -1.84 19.63
C ASN A 229 -10.53 -1.25 19.12
N TYR A 230 -10.62 -0.79 17.87
CA TYR A 230 -11.83 -0.11 17.38
C TYR A 230 -12.97 -1.06 16.98
N LYS A 231 -12.66 -2.28 16.54
CA LYS A 231 -13.69 -3.26 16.16
C LYS A 231 -14.42 -3.82 17.39
N GLN A 232 -13.67 -4.16 18.45
CA GLN A 232 -14.24 -4.70 19.70
C GLN A 232 -15.11 -3.71 20.48
N ARG A 233 -14.84 -2.39 20.41
CA ARG A 233 -15.68 -1.39 21.09
C ARG A 233 -17.03 -1.13 20.39
N SER A 234 -17.13 -1.35 19.07
CA SER A 234 -18.40 -1.20 18.35
C SER A 234 -19.39 -2.34 18.65
N GLU A 235 -18.88 -3.55 18.88
CA GLU A 235 -19.69 -4.72 19.20
C GLU A 235 -20.20 -4.67 20.65
N THR A 236 -19.39 -4.20 21.61
CA THR A 236 -19.82 -4.07 23.02
C THR A 236 -20.85 -2.95 23.23
N ALA A 237 -20.80 -1.87 22.45
CA ALA A 237 -21.82 -0.82 22.51
C ALA A 237 -23.20 -1.30 22.01
N THR A 238 -23.21 -2.14 20.97
CA THR A 238 -24.44 -2.72 20.41
C THR A 238 -25.09 -3.71 21.39
N ILE A 239 -24.28 -4.57 22.04
CA ILE A 239 -24.76 -5.53 23.04
C ILE A 239 -25.33 -4.80 24.28
N THR A 240 -24.66 -3.74 24.74
CA THR A 240 -25.13 -2.97 25.91
C THR A 240 -26.46 -2.27 25.64
N SER A 241 -26.68 -1.76 24.42
CA SER A 241 -27.96 -1.15 24.01
C SER A 241 -29.10 -2.16 23.88
N GLN A 242 -28.80 -3.40 23.48
CA GLN A 242 -29.81 -4.45 23.38
C GLN A 242 -30.21 -4.96 24.77
N LEU A 243 -29.25 -5.09 25.70
CA LEU A 243 -29.52 -5.52 27.08
C LEU A 243 -30.33 -4.49 27.87
N SER A 244 -30.08 -3.18 27.69
CA SER A 244 -30.88 -2.13 28.33
C SER A 244 -32.33 -2.12 27.86
N SER A 245 -32.57 -2.46 26.59
CA SER A 245 -33.92 -2.58 26.00
C SER A 245 -34.68 -3.78 26.55
N ILE A 246 -33.98 -4.90 26.80
CA ILE A 246 -34.58 -6.11 27.40
C ILE A 246 -34.93 -5.88 28.88
N SER A 247 -34.06 -5.22 29.65
CA SER A 247 -34.35 -4.89 31.06
C SER A 247 -35.50 -3.90 31.23
N ALA A 248 -35.78 -3.05 30.24
CA ALA A 248 -36.92 -2.14 30.28
C ALA A 248 -38.25 -2.89 30.08
N LEU A 249 -38.25 -3.98 29.29
CA LEU A 249 -39.44 -4.79 29.04
C LEU A 249 -39.78 -5.74 30.20
N SER A 250 -38.79 -6.16 30.99
CA SER A 250 -39.04 -7.02 32.17
C SER A 250 -39.68 -6.29 33.34
N ASN A 251 -39.66 -4.95 33.37
CA ASN A 251 -40.23 -4.14 34.44
C ASN A 251 -41.67 -3.65 34.15
N LEU A 252 -42.28 -4.14 33.07
CA LEU A 252 -43.63 -3.78 32.62
C LEU A 252 -44.66 -4.91 32.79
N ASN A 253 -44.28 -6.03 33.41
CA ASN A 253 -45.17 -7.11 33.88
C ASN A 253 -45.06 -7.25 35.40
#